data_AF-A0A101GIV6-F1
#
_entry.id   AF-A0A101GIV6-F1
#
_cell.length_a   1.000
_cell.length_b   1.000
_cell.length_c   1.000
_cell.angle_alpha   90.00
_cell.angle_beta   90.00
_cell.angle_gamma   90.00
#
_symmetry.space_group_name_H-M   'P 1'
#
loop_
_entity.id
_entity.type
_entity.pdbx_description
1 polymer ?
#
loop_
_entity_poly.entity_id
_entity_poly.type
_entity_poly.pdbx_seq_one_letter_code
_entity_poly.pdbx_strand_id
1 'polypeptide(L)'
;MKTFSVQHIRYFVILSSWIVFLSSFPNYLQASAIDYSSSVFLPPDTIPLRYPFKDREIYSPPTPEHQLFLRNPSSMKVDVEYDGESKQYILTESIGSLQIGHPIVMDFEEYLEYDASRALNNYWREKSLSTKGETGDGIIPSIYIGGEAFDKIFGGSTIDVRPNGSAELIFGIRTNKNDDPSLAVRQRKTVNFDFQEKIQMNVIAKVGDKIEFKANYNTESSFDFENKIQLKYEGKEDEIIKLLEVGNVNLPLNSTLIQGSQSLFGVKTKMQFGRTTVTAVVSQQQSETKNVTVEGGAQTNTFKLTADQYEDNKHFFLSQYFYEHYNQSLSNLPIVQSNVNITKIEVWITNVGAAVTDNRNIVAFQDLGEKTPYHPALSTTIGAPEFPSNNANNLFTYLDVNQLRNINTVSNYLKSNDFTAGQDFEKIESARKLLPTEYTFNSLLGFISLNTTLNPDQSLAVAFQYTIVGDTTIYQVGEFSDGGISSPNCLVAKLLKSTTINTRIPLWKLMMKNVYAIGA
;
A
#
# COMPACT_ATOMS: atom_id res chain seq x y z
N MET A 1 17.29 17.94 -10.49
CA MET A 1 17.67 19.33 -10.79
C MET A 1 16.89 20.25 -9.85
N LYS A 2 17.60 20.89 -8.92
CA LYS A 2 17.21 21.98 -7.99
C LYS A 2 15.92 21.83 -7.15
N THR A 3 16.16 21.34 -5.93
CA THR A 3 15.36 21.56 -4.71
C THR A 3 15.24 23.05 -4.38
N PHE A 4 14.01 23.58 -4.32
CA PHE A 4 13.72 24.92 -3.82
C PHE A 4 13.29 24.87 -2.34
N SER A 5 14.08 25.55 -1.51
CA SER A 5 13.66 26.31 -0.32
C SER A 5 12.93 25.60 0.83
N VAL A 6 13.69 24.91 1.68
CA VAL A 6 13.39 24.71 3.11
C VAL A 6 14.47 25.41 3.94
N GLN A 7 14.52 26.75 3.88
CA GLN A 7 15.49 27.54 4.66
C GLN A 7 14.87 28.44 5.73
N HIS A 8 13.54 28.56 5.82
CA HIS A 8 12.90 29.43 6.83
C HIS A 8 12.34 28.68 8.06
N ILE A 9 12.48 27.36 8.16
CA ILE A 9 12.02 26.55 9.31
C ILE A 9 13.20 26.07 10.19
N ARG A 10 14.43 26.54 9.92
CA ARG A 10 15.62 26.13 10.68
C ARG A 10 15.81 26.84 12.03
N TYR A 11 15.06 27.92 12.31
CA TYR A 11 15.20 28.65 13.57
C TYR A 11 14.24 28.22 14.68
N PHE A 12 13.30 27.31 14.43
CA PHE A 12 12.31 26.89 15.44
C PHE A 12 12.60 25.52 16.10
N VAL A 13 13.55 24.73 15.56
CA VAL A 13 13.76 23.32 15.98
C VAL A 13 15.02 23.12 16.85
N ILE A 14 15.81 24.17 17.12
CA ILE A 14 17.06 24.03 17.88
C ILE A 14 16.82 24.00 19.42
N LEU A 15 15.63 24.33 19.91
CA LEU A 15 15.34 24.40 21.35
C LEU A 15 14.80 23.11 22.00
N SER A 16 14.49 22.05 21.24
CA SER A 16 13.87 20.82 21.78
C SER A 16 14.81 19.61 21.91
N SER A 17 16.11 19.78 21.67
CA SER A 17 17.07 18.64 21.59
C SER A 17 17.88 18.36 22.87
N TRP A 18 17.48 18.89 24.03
CA TRP A 18 18.25 18.75 25.30
C TRP A 18 17.61 17.88 26.39
N ILE A 19 16.63 17.01 26.09
CA ILE A 19 15.90 16.24 27.14
C ILE A 19 15.96 14.70 27.00
N VAL A 20 16.64 14.13 26.00
CA VAL A 20 16.68 12.65 25.86
C VAL A 20 18.10 12.12 25.85
N PHE A 21 18.78 12.15 27.00
CA PHE A 21 19.93 11.30 27.27
C PHE A 21 20.09 11.09 28.78
N LEU A 22 19.46 10.04 29.33
CA LEU A 22 19.93 9.28 30.50
C LEU A 22 18.94 8.16 30.83
N SER A 23 19.12 6.99 30.22
CA SER A 23 18.59 5.74 30.77
C SER A 23 19.55 4.59 30.49
N SER A 24 20.42 4.32 31.45
CA SER A 24 21.00 2.99 31.71
C SER A 24 21.94 3.10 32.90
N PHE A 25 21.56 2.51 34.04
CA PHE A 25 22.39 1.66 34.94
C PHE A 25 21.52 1.21 36.14
N PRO A 26 21.89 0.10 36.81
CA PRO A 26 20.94 -0.93 37.25
C PRO A 26 20.53 -0.85 38.72
N ASN A 27 19.43 -1.55 39.01
CA ASN A 27 18.92 -1.87 40.34
C ASN A 27 20.00 -2.48 41.25
N TYR A 28 20.19 -1.88 42.43
CA TYR A 28 20.64 -2.56 43.65
C TYR A 28 19.93 -1.97 44.89
N LEU A 29 19.01 -2.77 45.41
CA LEU A 29 18.76 -3.13 46.82
C LEU A 29 18.68 -2.05 47.93
N GLN A 30 17.50 -2.09 48.57
CA GLN A 30 17.24 -2.38 49.99
C GLN A 30 16.59 -1.26 50.82
N ALA A 31 15.52 -1.68 51.47
CA ALA A 31 14.53 -0.88 52.18
C ALA A 31 15.04 -0.23 53.47
N SER A 32 14.44 0.91 53.81
CA SER A 32 13.91 1.17 55.15
C SER A 32 12.75 2.15 55.04
N ALA A 33 11.53 1.64 55.19
CA ALA A 33 10.34 2.47 55.37
C ALA A 33 10.47 3.17 56.73
N ILE A 34 10.51 4.50 56.72
CA ILE A 34 10.23 5.29 57.92
C ILE A 34 8.85 5.91 57.68
N ASP A 35 7.87 5.29 58.34
CA ASP A 35 6.48 5.67 58.35
C ASP A 35 6.33 6.93 59.23
N TYR A 36 6.12 8.09 58.60
CA TYR A 36 5.71 9.33 59.28
C TYR A 36 4.20 9.54 59.11
N SER A 37 3.39 8.52 59.43
CA SER A 37 1.95 8.70 59.66
C SER A 37 1.68 9.18 61.09
N SER A 38 2.09 10.41 61.43
CA SER A 38 1.58 11.08 62.63
C SER A 38 0.23 11.73 62.29
N SER A 39 -0.84 10.94 62.30
CA SER A 39 -2.21 11.46 62.26
C SER A 39 -2.52 12.16 63.58
N VAL A 40 -2.40 13.48 63.60
CA VAL A 40 -2.91 14.31 64.70
C VAL A 40 -4.43 14.30 64.61
N PHE A 41 -5.09 13.49 65.45
CA PHE A 41 -6.54 13.55 65.61
C PHE A 41 -6.92 14.85 66.33
N LEU A 42 -7.35 15.86 65.56
CA LEU A 42 -8.07 17.00 66.11
C LEU A 42 -9.49 16.56 66.52
N PRO A 43 -10.05 17.06 67.63
CA PRO A 43 -11.43 16.78 67.99
C PRO A 43 -12.37 17.23 66.87
N PRO A 44 -13.45 16.50 66.57
CA PRO A 44 -14.38 16.87 65.50
C PRO A 44 -15.03 18.21 65.82
N ASP A 45 -14.99 19.13 64.87
CA ASP A 45 -15.51 20.49 65.03
C ASP A 45 -17.05 20.45 65.21
N THR A 46 -17.54 21.07 66.28
CA THR A 46 -18.90 20.81 66.79
C THR A 46 -19.99 21.66 66.10
N ILE A 47 -19.64 22.39 65.03
CA ILE A 47 -20.55 23.31 64.34
C ILE A 47 -20.59 22.98 62.83
N PRO A 48 -21.70 22.45 62.29
CA PRO A 48 -21.80 22.22 60.85
C PRO A 48 -21.83 23.57 60.12
N LEU A 49 -20.83 23.83 59.27
CA LEU A 49 -20.79 25.01 58.41
C LEU A 49 -22.01 25.03 57.49
N ARG A 50 -22.69 26.18 57.38
CA ARG A 50 -23.84 26.39 56.46
C ARG A 50 -23.48 26.04 55.01
N TYR A 51 -22.21 26.21 54.65
CA TYR A 51 -21.60 25.69 53.42
C TYR A 51 -20.39 24.84 53.83
N PRO A 52 -20.42 23.51 53.69
CA PRO A 52 -19.33 22.64 54.11
C PRO A 52 -18.19 22.69 53.09
N PHE A 53 -17.38 23.75 53.13
CA PHE A 53 -16.13 23.79 52.41
C PHE A 53 -15.14 22.84 53.07
N LYS A 54 -14.49 22.01 52.25
CA LYS A 54 -13.36 21.19 52.70
C LYS A 54 -12.08 21.95 52.38
N ASP A 55 -11.14 21.93 53.31
CA ASP A 55 -9.79 22.38 53.02
C ASP A 55 -9.15 21.49 51.94
N ARG A 56 -8.18 22.04 51.23
CA ARG A 56 -7.46 21.35 50.14
C ARG A 56 -6.81 20.08 50.69
N GLU A 57 -7.02 18.97 50.00
CA GLU A 57 -6.32 17.72 50.33
C GLU A 57 -4.81 17.89 50.16
N ILE A 58 -4.06 17.37 51.13
CA ILE A 58 -2.60 17.26 51.05
C ILE A 58 -2.31 16.45 49.77
N TYR A 59 -1.39 16.92 48.92
CA TYR A 59 -1.06 16.37 47.58
C TYR A 59 -1.95 16.75 46.39
N SER A 60 -3.07 17.44 46.57
CA SER A 60 -3.82 17.96 45.42
C SER A 60 -3.17 19.22 44.84
N PRO A 61 -3.14 19.44 43.50
CA PRO A 61 -2.84 20.76 42.91
C PRO A 61 -3.73 21.85 43.53
N PRO A 62 -3.27 23.12 43.57
CA PRO A 62 -4.12 24.22 43.99
C PRO A 62 -5.44 24.15 43.23
N THR A 63 -6.56 24.07 43.96
CA THR A 63 -7.88 23.99 43.34
C THR A 63 -8.11 25.22 42.47
N PRO A 64 -8.75 25.08 41.29
CA PRO A 64 -9.03 26.22 40.43
C PRO A 64 -9.78 27.32 41.18
N GLU A 65 -9.39 28.58 40.96
CA GLU A 65 -10.11 29.74 41.49
C GLU A 65 -11.54 29.76 40.92
N HIS A 66 -12.50 29.25 41.69
CA HIS A 66 -13.92 29.35 41.37
C HIS A 66 -14.47 30.68 41.89
N GLN A 67 -15.49 31.25 41.26
CA GLN A 67 -16.16 32.46 41.76
C GLN A 67 -16.85 32.28 43.13
N LEU A 68 -16.90 31.04 43.62
CA LEU A 68 -17.43 30.67 44.94
C LEU A 68 -16.32 30.61 46.01
N PHE A 69 -15.04 30.64 45.61
CA PHE A 69 -13.89 30.66 46.50
C PHE A 69 -13.21 32.04 46.45
N LEU A 70 -12.55 32.42 47.53
CA LEU A 70 -11.68 33.58 47.54
C LEU A 70 -10.43 33.28 46.69
N ARG A 71 -9.97 34.28 45.94
CA ARG A 71 -8.74 34.16 45.16
C ARG A 71 -7.53 34.13 46.09
N ASN A 72 -6.49 33.41 45.67
CA ASN A 72 -5.25 33.42 46.42
C ASN A 72 -4.58 34.80 46.29
N PRO A 73 -3.97 35.34 47.36
CA PRO A 73 -3.29 36.62 47.31
C PRO A 73 -2.07 36.53 46.37
N SER A 74 -1.79 37.61 45.64
CA SER A 74 -0.68 37.66 44.68
C SER A 74 0.71 37.53 45.32
N SER A 75 0.81 37.68 46.65
CA SER A 75 2.01 37.47 47.43
C SER A 75 2.30 36.00 47.78
N MET A 76 1.38 35.09 47.46
CA MET A 76 1.57 33.64 47.64
C MET A 76 2.47 33.08 46.54
N LYS A 77 3.48 32.33 46.94
CA LYS A 77 4.43 31.64 46.06
C LYS A 77 4.51 30.18 46.43
N VAL A 78 4.62 29.33 45.41
CA VAL A 78 4.89 27.90 45.55
C VAL A 78 6.29 27.66 45.01
N ASP A 79 7.19 27.21 45.86
CA ASP A 79 8.56 26.87 45.49
C ASP A 79 8.76 25.36 45.54
N VAL A 80 9.60 24.82 44.66
CA VAL A 80 9.86 23.38 44.56
C VAL A 80 11.37 23.18 44.62
N GLU A 81 11.81 22.48 45.67
CA GLU A 81 13.21 22.13 45.87
C GLU A 81 13.40 20.61 45.66
N TYR A 82 14.46 20.23 44.95
CA TYR A 82 14.81 18.82 44.76
C TYR A 82 15.92 18.44 45.73
N ASP A 83 15.65 17.46 46.59
CA ASP A 83 16.65 16.89 47.48
C ASP A 83 17.34 15.69 46.81
N GLY A 84 18.63 15.85 46.51
CA GLY A 84 19.43 14.84 45.82
C GLY A 84 19.79 13.62 46.68
N GLU A 85 19.71 13.70 48.01
CA GLU A 85 20.00 12.58 48.90
C GLU A 85 18.77 11.66 49.05
N SER A 86 17.60 12.23 49.32
CA SER A 86 16.34 11.49 49.44
C SER A 86 15.65 11.21 48.10
N LYS A 87 16.08 11.88 47.02
CA LYS A 87 15.47 11.87 45.67
C LYS A 87 14.01 12.33 45.66
N GLN A 88 13.64 13.21 46.57
CA GLN A 88 12.28 13.72 46.73
C GLN A 88 12.17 15.18 46.31
N TYR A 89 10.99 15.58 45.89
CA TYR A 89 10.61 16.96 45.59
C TYR A 89 9.85 17.55 46.77
N ILE A 90 10.38 18.62 47.34
CA ILE A 90 9.81 19.31 48.49
C ILE A 90 9.14 20.59 47.99
N LEU A 91 7.81 20.60 48.02
CA LEU A 91 7.00 21.74 47.63
C LEU A 91 6.66 22.56 48.87
N THR A 92 7.02 23.84 48.85
CA THR A 92 6.76 24.79 49.94
C THR A 92 5.88 25.94 49.47
N GLU A 93 4.81 26.21 50.21
CA GLU A 93 3.94 27.36 49.96
C GLU A 93 4.31 28.48 50.94
N SER A 94 4.50 29.70 50.45
CA SER A 94 4.91 30.84 51.27
C SER A 94 4.16 32.12 50.88
N ILE A 95 3.85 32.97 51.85
CA ILE A 95 3.40 34.35 51.63
C ILE A 95 4.48 35.28 52.19
N GLY A 96 5.21 35.95 51.31
CA GLY A 96 6.35 36.78 51.70
C GLY A 96 7.43 35.93 52.37
N SER A 97 7.70 36.17 53.66
CA SER A 97 8.65 35.38 54.47
C SER A 97 7.98 34.34 55.38
N LEU A 98 6.65 34.23 55.35
CA LEU A 98 5.91 33.28 56.16
C LEU A 98 5.59 32.04 55.34
N GLN A 99 6.11 30.89 55.76
CA GLN A 99 5.74 29.60 55.17
C GLN A 99 4.33 29.22 55.64
N ILE A 100 3.49 28.80 54.70
CA ILE A 100 2.10 28.42 54.92
C ILE A 100 1.97 26.91 54.76
N GLY A 101 1.45 26.27 55.80
CA GLY A 101 1.26 24.83 55.81
C GLY A 101 2.57 24.04 55.95
N HIS A 102 2.44 22.72 55.87
CA HIS A 102 3.57 21.80 55.90
C HIS A 102 4.11 21.60 54.48
N PRO A 103 5.45 21.46 54.31
CA PRO A 103 6.03 21.06 53.03
C PRO A 103 5.40 19.76 52.53
N ILE A 104 5.07 19.72 51.24
CA ILE A 104 4.58 18.51 50.58
C ILE A 104 5.78 17.83 49.95
N VAL A 105 6.09 16.62 50.41
CA VAL A 105 7.21 15.83 49.89
C VAL A 105 6.65 14.78 48.95
N MET A 106 7.11 14.78 47.71
CA MET A 106 6.68 13.86 46.66
C MET A 106 7.88 13.09 46.13
N ASP A 107 7.69 11.85 45.72
CA ASP A 107 8.69 11.19 44.88
C ASP A 107 8.65 11.75 43.43
N PHE A 108 9.53 11.25 42.57
CA PHE A 108 9.60 11.72 41.18
C PHE A 108 8.32 11.43 40.38
N GLU A 109 7.68 10.27 40.60
CA GLU A 109 6.51 9.86 39.83
C GLU A 109 5.27 10.64 40.28
N GLU A 110 5.11 10.85 41.59
CA GLU A 110 4.10 11.71 42.19
C GLU A 110 4.25 13.17 41.74
N TYR A 111 5.49 13.70 41.71
CA TYR A 111 5.74 15.06 41.24
C TYR A 111 5.40 15.23 39.75
N LEU A 112 5.74 14.23 38.93
CA LEU A 112 5.44 14.23 37.50
C LEU A 112 3.94 14.25 37.23
N GLU A 113 3.17 13.44 37.94
CA GLU A 113 1.71 13.41 37.82
C GLU A 113 1.07 14.72 38.29
N TYR A 114 1.58 15.28 39.39
CA TYR A 114 1.16 16.57 39.92
C TYR A 114 1.39 17.71 38.92
N ASP A 115 2.57 17.80 38.30
CA ASP A 115 2.88 18.86 37.33
C ASP A 115 2.08 18.69 36.02
N ALA A 116 1.92 17.45 35.54
CA ALA A 116 1.09 17.16 34.37
C ALA A 116 -0.37 17.60 34.57
N SER A 117 -0.93 17.28 35.74
CA SER A 117 -2.30 17.66 36.11
C SER A 117 -2.47 19.18 36.20
N ARG A 118 -1.50 19.87 36.80
CA ARG A 118 -1.47 21.34 36.87
C ARG A 118 -1.41 21.98 35.48
N ALA A 119 -0.55 21.49 34.60
CA ALA A 119 -0.41 21.99 33.24
C ALA A 119 -1.70 21.82 32.42
N LEU A 120 -2.33 20.64 32.51
CA LEU A 120 -3.59 20.34 31.83
C LEU A 120 -4.71 21.29 32.27
N ASN A 121 -4.84 21.53 33.58
CA ASN A 121 -5.85 22.44 34.15
C ASN A 121 -5.62 23.89 33.70
N ASN A 122 -4.37 24.35 33.65
CA ASN A 122 -4.04 25.69 33.16
C ASN A 122 -4.39 25.86 31.67
N TYR A 123 -4.09 24.86 30.84
CA TYR A 123 -4.44 24.86 29.42
C TYR A 123 -5.95 25.01 29.18
N TRP A 124 -6.78 24.21 29.87
CA TRP A 124 -8.23 24.30 29.74
C TRP A 124 -8.79 25.64 30.23
N ARG A 125 -8.17 26.23 31.26
CA ARG A 125 -8.55 27.57 31.75
C ARG A 125 -8.34 28.64 30.69
N GLU A 126 -7.14 28.72 30.12
CA GLU A 126 -6.81 29.69 29.07
C GLU A 126 -7.74 29.53 27.87
N LYS A 127 -8.00 28.28 27.46
CA LYS A 127 -8.94 27.99 26.38
C LYS A 127 -10.37 28.46 26.71
N SER A 128 -10.85 28.26 27.94
CA SER A 128 -12.21 28.67 28.34
C SER A 128 -12.40 30.19 28.40
N LEU A 129 -11.36 30.94 28.79
CA LEU A 129 -11.37 32.41 28.80
C LEU A 129 -11.35 32.99 27.38
N SER A 130 -10.71 32.30 26.46
CA SER A 130 -10.63 32.66 25.03
C SER A 130 -11.99 32.54 24.30
N THR A 131 -12.93 31.75 24.83
CA THR A 131 -14.22 31.46 24.17
C THR A 131 -15.34 32.44 24.58
N LYS A 132 -15.13 33.33 25.57
CA LYS A 132 -16.21 34.16 26.15
C LYS A 132 -16.48 35.51 25.48
N GLY A 133 -15.86 35.81 24.34
CA GLY A 133 -16.20 36.97 23.52
C GLY A 133 -16.38 36.55 22.07
N GLU A 134 -17.65 36.47 21.63
CA GLU A 134 -18.16 36.54 20.24
C GLU A 134 -19.32 35.56 20.02
N THR A 135 -20.51 35.99 20.45
CA THR A 135 -21.77 35.46 19.92
C THR A 135 -22.12 36.21 18.63
N GLY A 136 -21.97 35.57 17.47
CA GLY A 136 -22.93 35.73 16.37
C GLY A 136 -22.58 36.61 15.17
N ASP A 137 -21.32 36.84 14.83
CA ASP A 137 -20.96 37.31 13.48
C ASP A 137 -19.71 36.55 13.00
N GLY A 138 -19.53 36.39 11.69
CA GLY A 138 -18.49 35.53 11.10
C GLY A 138 -17.09 35.76 11.67
N ILE A 139 -16.26 34.72 11.68
CA ILE A 139 -14.90 34.64 12.29
C ILE A 139 -13.93 35.75 11.81
N ILE A 140 -14.30 36.56 10.80
CA ILE A 140 -13.51 37.69 10.31
C ILE A 140 -14.46 38.87 10.02
N PRO A 141 -14.45 39.97 10.79
CA PRO A 141 -15.22 41.18 10.49
C PRO A 141 -14.67 41.87 9.23
N SER A 142 -15.53 42.49 8.42
CA SER A 142 -15.11 43.23 7.23
C SER A 142 -14.19 44.39 7.62
N ILE A 143 -12.97 44.40 7.08
CA ILE A 143 -11.96 45.42 7.37
C ILE A 143 -12.15 46.60 6.40
N TYR A 144 -12.28 47.81 6.94
CA TYR A 144 -12.36 49.04 6.16
C TYR A 144 -11.03 49.78 6.20
N ILE A 145 -10.41 50.00 5.04
CA ILE A 145 -9.15 50.74 4.93
C ILE A 145 -9.44 52.11 4.35
N GLY A 146 -9.24 53.19 5.13
CA GLY A 146 -9.49 54.56 4.68
C GLY A 146 -8.43 55.09 3.70
N GLY A 147 -8.86 55.87 2.71
CA GLY A 147 -7.98 56.69 1.85
C GLY A 147 -8.37 56.68 0.36
N GLU A 148 -8.36 57.87 -0.27
CA GLU A 148 -8.67 58.03 -1.71
C GLU A 148 -7.71 57.24 -2.63
N ALA A 149 -6.46 57.05 -2.20
CA ALA A 149 -5.48 56.26 -2.94
C ALA A 149 -5.83 54.76 -3.00
N PHE A 150 -6.41 54.21 -1.93
CA PHE A 150 -6.85 52.82 -1.87
C PHE A 150 -8.09 52.61 -2.74
N ASP A 151 -9.06 53.52 -2.62
CA ASP A 151 -10.28 53.48 -3.42
C ASP A 151 -10.00 53.62 -4.93
N LYS A 152 -9.04 54.45 -5.34
CA LYS A 152 -8.65 54.58 -6.76
C LYS A 152 -8.08 53.29 -7.36
N ILE A 153 -7.34 52.50 -6.58
CA ILE A 153 -6.67 51.29 -7.03
C ILE A 153 -7.60 50.07 -6.96
N PHE A 154 -8.43 49.95 -5.91
CA PHE A 154 -9.25 48.77 -5.64
C PHE A 154 -10.76 48.97 -5.87
N GLY A 155 -11.18 50.21 -6.12
CA GLY A 155 -12.57 50.62 -6.38
C GLY A 155 -13.54 50.35 -5.22
N GLY A 156 -12.98 50.32 -4.02
CA GLY A 156 -13.68 50.29 -2.75
C GLY A 156 -12.70 50.04 -1.61
N SER A 157 -13.07 50.45 -0.40
CA SER A 157 -12.27 50.31 0.83
C SER A 157 -12.63 49.09 1.67
N THR A 158 -13.63 48.32 1.25
CA THR A 158 -14.11 47.14 1.95
C THR A 158 -13.34 45.89 1.53
N ILE A 159 -12.84 45.16 2.54
CA ILE A 159 -12.31 43.82 2.38
C ILE A 159 -13.33 42.84 2.95
N ASP A 160 -13.90 41.98 2.09
CA ASP A 160 -14.85 40.93 2.43
C ASP A 160 -14.19 39.57 2.24
N VAL A 161 -13.98 38.82 3.33
CA VAL A 161 -13.34 37.50 3.31
C VAL A 161 -14.34 36.47 3.81
N ARG A 162 -14.66 35.49 2.95
CA ARG A 162 -15.62 34.43 3.23
C ARG A 162 -14.93 33.08 3.16
N PRO A 163 -14.34 32.60 4.28
CA PRO A 163 -13.84 31.25 4.37
C PRO A 163 -15.01 30.28 4.64
N ASN A 164 -14.98 29.12 3.99
CA ASN A 164 -15.93 28.03 4.19
C ASN A 164 -15.15 26.71 4.17
N GLY A 165 -15.51 25.77 5.04
CA GLY A 165 -14.88 24.44 5.08
C GLY A 165 -14.52 24.00 6.49
N SER A 166 -13.64 23.00 6.57
CA SER A 166 -13.13 22.42 7.81
C SER A 166 -11.62 22.21 7.73
N ALA A 167 -10.98 22.24 8.90
CA ALA A 167 -9.59 21.84 9.07
C ALA A 167 -9.52 20.95 10.31
N GLU A 168 -9.07 19.71 10.12
CA GLU A 168 -8.86 18.73 11.18
C GLU A 168 -7.36 18.39 11.23
N LEU A 169 -6.80 18.44 12.43
CA LEU A 169 -5.42 18.09 12.72
C LEU A 169 -5.43 16.96 13.75
N ILE A 170 -4.91 15.80 13.37
CA ILE A 170 -4.82 14.62 14.23
C ILE A 170 -3.36 14.42 14.60
N PHE A 171 -3.09 14.42 15.89
CA PHE A 171 -1.79 14.14 16.47
C PHE A 171 -1.84 12.81 17.22
N GLY A 172 -0.92 11.91 16.92
CA GLY A 172 -0.85 10.59 17.56
C GLY A 172 0.58 10.11 17.72
N ILE A 173 0.78 9.15 18.61
CA ILE A 173 2.05 8.42 18.73
C ILE A 173 1.75 6.95 18.43
N ARG A 174 2.29 6.46 17.31
CA ARG A 174 2.13 5.07 16.89
C ARG A 174 3.35 4.26 17.33
N THR A 175 3.16 3.39 18.31
CA THR A 175 4.18 2.41 18.72
C THR A 175 3.87 1.07 18.09
N ASN A 176 4.80 0.53 17.30
CA ASN A 176 4.73 -0.82 16.79
C ASN A 176 5.78 -1.69 17.50
N LYS A 177 5.36 -2.85 18.00
CA LYS A 177 6.24 -3.84 18.62
C LYS A 177 6.16 -5.14 17.82
N ASN A 178 7.29 -5.58 17.27
CA ASN A 178 7.44 -6.85 16.60
C ASN A 178 8.33 -7.77 17.44
N ASP A 179 7.80 -8.90 17.90
CA ASP A 179 8.52 -9.87 18.73
C ASP A 179 9.37 -10.87 17.90
N ASP A 180 9.51 -10.65 16.58
CA ASP A 180 10.36 -11.46 15.72
C ASP A 180 11.81 -11.53 16.25
N PRO A 181 12.28 -12.74 16.62
CA PRO A 181 13.59 -12.92 17.18
C PRO A 181 14.73 -12.64 16.19
N SER A 182 14.46 -12.68 14.88
CA SER A 182 15.43 -12.39 13.82
C SER A 182 15.80 -10.90 13.74
N LEU A 183 14.92 -10.02 14.24
CA LEU A 183 15.19 -8.59 14.36
C LEU A 183 16.01 -8.29 15.61
N ALA A 184 16.94 -7.33 15.50
CA ALA A 184 17.67 -6.83 16.66
C ALA A 184 16.71 -6.22 17.69
N VAL A 185 16.97 -6.39 18.99
CA VAL A 185 16.08 -5.93 20.08
C VAL A 185 15.73 -4.43 19.95
N ARG A 186 16.66 -3.59 19.51
CA ARG A 186 16.43 -2.16 19.25
C ARG A 186 15.50 -1.86 18.07
N GLN A 187 15.35 -2.79 17.12
CA GLN A 187 14.47 -2.67 15.94
C GLN A 187 13.10 -3.33 16.17
N ARG A 188 12.92 -4.05 17.29
CA ARG A 188 11.66 -4.68 17.66
C ARG A 188 10.61 -3.70 18.17
N LYS A 189 11.00 -2.49 18.57
CA LYS A 189 10.07 -1.44 18.99
C LYS A 189 10.36 -0.15 18.23
N THR A 190 9.41 0.27 17.40
CA THR A 190 9.49 1.53 16.65
C THR A 190 8.38 2.45 17.12
N VAL A 191 8.73 3.67 17.50
CA VAL A 191 7.78 4.71 17.93
C VAL A 191 7.83 5.82 16.89
N ASN A 192 6.70 6.07 16.23
CA ASN A 192 6.57 7.11 15.23
C ASN A 192 5.55 8.14 15.70
N PHE A 193 5.88 9.43 15.53
CA PHE A 193 4.90 10.49 15.63
C PHE A 193 4.02 10.47 14.37
N ASP A 194 2.71 10.40 14.56
CA ASP A 194 1.72 10.42 13.49
C ASP A 194 1.04 11.78 13.49
N PHE A 195 1.21 12.52 12.40
CA PHE A 195 0.59 13.82 12.18
C PHE A 195 -0.21 13.75 10.89
N GLN A 196 -1.52 13.95 11.00
CA GLN A 196 -2.43 13.94 9.86
C GLN A 196 -3.16 15.27 9.77
N GLU A 197 -3.14 15.86 8.58
CA GLU A 197 -3.76 17.14 8.28
C GLU A 197 -4.85 16.95 7.22
N LYS A 198 -6.08 17.27 7.61
CA LYS A 198 -7.27 17.20 6.77
C LYS A 198 -7.87 18.59 6.62
N ILE A 199 -7.42 19.32 5.60
CA ILE A 199 -7.96 20.64 5.27
C ILE A 199 -8.87 20.49 4.07
N GLN A 200 -10.11 20.94 4.22
CA GLN A 200 -11.07 21.12 3.14
C GLN A 200 -11.57 22.56 3.21
N MET A 201 -11.04 23.44 2.37
CA MET A 201 -11.25 24.87 2.49
C MET A 201 -11.57 25.50 1.14
N ASN A 202 -12.61 26.34 1.13
CA ASN A 202 -12.99 27.24 0.06
C ASN A 202 -12.98 28.66 0.61
N VAL A 203 -12.12 29.51 0.07
CA VAL A 203 -12.03 30.93 0.47
C VAL A 203 -12.32 31.80 -0.73
N ILE A 204 -13.22 32.76 -0.54
CA ILE A 204 -13.45 33.85 -1.47
C ILE A 204 -13.18 35.15 -0.72
N ALA A 205 -12.19 35.92 -1.18
CA ALA A 205 -11.89 37.24 -0.66
C ALA A 205 -12.08 38.29 -1.76
N LYS A 206 -12.80 39.37 -1.46
CA LYS A 206 -13.00 40.51 -2.35
C LYS A 206 -12.44 41.78 -1.71
N VAL A 207 -11.69 42.55 -2.49
CA VAL A 207 -11.17 43.86 -2.08
C VAL A 207 -11.74 44.90 -3.02
N GLY A 208 -12.64 45.74 -2.49
CA GLY A 208 -13.41 46.70 -3.29
C GLY A 208 -14.26 46.01 -4.36
N ASP A 209 -14.30 46.59 -5.56
CA ASP A 209 -15.00 46.04 -6.73
C ASP A 209 -14.04 45.43 -7.77
N LYS A 210 -12.72 45.60 -7.63
CA LYS A 210 -11.72 45.19 -8.64
C LYS A 210 -11.01 43.89 -8.36
N ILE A 211 -10.81 43.49 -7.11
CA ILE A 211 -10.00 42.30 -6.79
C ILE A 211 -10.84 41.19 -6.17
N GLU A 212 -10.68 39.99 -6.73
CA GLU A 212 -11.28 38.76 -6.24
C GLU A 212 -10.20 37.67 -6.12
N PHE A 213 -10.02 37.13 -4.93
CA PHE A 213 -9.15 36.00 -4.66
C PHE A 213 -9.98 34.77 -4.30
N LYS A 214 -9.75 33.66 -5.01
CA LYS A 214 -10.41 32.37 -4.78
C LYS A 214 -9.35 31.33 -4.48
N ALA A 215 -9.50 30.63 -3.37
CA ALA A 215 -8.66 29.48 -3.02
C ALA A 215 -9.54 28.29 -2.65
N ASN A 216 -9.38 27.19 -3.38
CA ASN A 216 -9.92 25.88 -3.06
C ASN A 216 -8.76 24.97 -2.73
N TYR A 217 -8.77 24.41 -1.53
CA TYR A 217 -7.71 23.55 -1.05
C TYR A 217 -8.29 22.34 -0.32
N ASN A 218 -7.94 21.15 -0.78
CA ASN A 218 -8.32 19.87 -0.20
C ASN A 218 -7.07 18.98 -0.10
N THR A 219 -6.65 18.67 1.14
CA THR A 219 -5.50 17.77 1.37
C THR A 219 -5.82 16.31 1.11
N GLU A 220 -7.10 15.93 1.04
CA GLU A 220 -7.57 14.57 0.75
C GLU A 220 -7.92 14.36 -0.74
N SER A 221 -7.69 15.36 -1.61
CA SER A 221 -7.95 15.21 -3.04
C SER A 221 -7.05 14.13 -3.66
N SER A 222 -7.63 13.27 -4.48
CA SER A 222 -6.88 12.31 -5.30
C SER A 222 -6.20 12.97 -6.51
N PHE A 223 -6.62 14.18 -6.88
CA PHE A 223 -6.14 14.89 -8.05
C PHE A 223 -5.72 16.33 -7.74
N ASP A 224 -4.49 16.68 -8.14
CA ASP A 224 -3.92 18.02 -7.89
C ASP A 224 -4.72 19.16 -8.53
N PHE A 225 -5.46 18.90 -9.61
CA PHE A 225 -6.27 19.92 -10.29
C PHE A 225 -7.48 20.42 -9.48
N GLU A 226 -7.86 19.71 -8.41
CA GLU A 226 -8.92 20.15 -7.51
C GLU A 226 -8.46 21.33 -6.63
N ASN A 227 -7.15 21.40 -6.35
CA ASN A 227 -6.52 22.48 -5.61
C ASN A 227 -6.31 23.68 -6.53
N LYS A 228 -7.14 24.70 -6.38
CA LYS A 228 -7.17 25.88 -7.26
C LYS A 228 -6.94 27.15 -6.48
N ILE A 229 -5.99 27.94 -6.92
CA ILE A 229 -5.73 29.29 -6.40
C ILE A 229 -5.83 30.25 -7.56
N GLN A 230 -6.68 31.27 -7.45
CA GLN A 230 -6.88 32.26 -8.49
C GLN A 230 -7.01 33.65 -7.87
N LEU A 231 -6.10 34.54 -8.23
CA LEU A 231 -6.24 35.98 -8.01
C LEU A 231 -6.72 36.61 -9.31
N LYS A 232 -7.80 37.40 -9.24
CA LYS A 232 -8.41 38.07 -10.38
C LYS A 232 -8.53 39.56 -10.09
N TYR A 233 -8.06 40.37 -11.02
CA TYR A 233 -8.27 41.81 -11.07
C TYR A 233 -9.12 42.15 -12.30
N GLU A 234 -10.21 42.90 -12.11
CA GLU A 234 -11.05 43.44 -13.17
C GLU A 234 -10.94 44.96 -13.20
N GLY A 235 -10.46 45.49 -14.32
CA GLY A 235 -10.35 46.93 -14.54
C GLY A 235 -11.67 47.54 -15.00
N LYS A 236 -11.89 48.82 -14.70
CA LYS A 236 -13.09 49.57 -15.14
C LYS A 236 -13.06 49.89 -16.65
N GLU A 237 -14.13 50.49 -17.15
CA GLU A 237 -14.31 50.78 -18.59
C GLU A 237 -13.18 51.62 -19.19
N ASP A 238 -12.59 52.53 -18.43
CA ASP A 238 -11.52 53.43 -18.91
C ASP A 238 -10.10 52.83 -18.81
N GLU A 239 -9.95 51.64 -18.24
CA GLU A 239 -8.65 51.02 -18.01
C GLU A 239 -8.20 50.18 -19.20
N ILE A 240 -6.91 50.27 -19.57
CA ILE A 240 -6.32 49.44 -20.64
C ILE A 240 -6.32 47.97 -20.22
N ILE A 241 -5.96 47.67 -18.97
CA ILE A 241 -5.97 46.32 -18.42
C ILE A 241 -7.39 46.00 -17.99
N LYS A 242 -8.04 45.10 -18.74
CA LYS A 242 -9.41 44.65 -18.44
C LYS A 242 -9.43 43.49 -17.44
N LEU A 243 -8.45 42.61 -17.53
CA LEU A 243 -8.38 41.43 -16.69
C LEU A 243 -6.91 41.08 -16.41
N LEU A 244 -6.58 40.81 -15.16
CA LEU A 244 -5.33 40.16 -14.77
C LEU A 244 -5.67 38.99 -13.85
N GLU A 245 -5.33 37.77 -14.28
CA GLU A 245 -5.52 36.54 -13.52
C GLU A 245 -4.14 35.96 -13.18
N VAL A 246 -3.95 35.51 -11.93
CA VAL A 246 -2.74 34.84 -11.45
C VAL A 246 -3.12 33.55 -10.73
N GLY A 247 -2.40 32.46 -11.02
CA GLY A 247 -2.68 31.11 -10.50
C GLY A 247 -3.35 30.24 -11.56
N ASN A 248 -4.44 29.56 -11.22
CA ASN A 248 -5.18 28.72 -12.16
C ASN A 248 -5.94 29.59 -13.18
N VAL A 249 -5.53 29.51 -14.45
CA VAL A 249 -6.08 30.28 -15.56
C VAL A 249 -6.51 29.37 -16.70
N ASN A 250 -7.45 29.85 -17.51
CA ASN A 250 -7.92 29.17 -18.72
C ASN A 250 -7.82 30.10 -19.93
N LEU A 251 -7.45 29.55 -21.08
CA LEU A 251 -7.41 30.27 -22.35
C LEU A 251 -8.23 29.51 -23.42
N PRO A 252 -9.57 29.50 -23.33
CA PRO A 252 -10.38 28.93 -24.39
C PRO A 252 -10.19 29.76 -25.68
N LEU A 253 -9.92 29.08 -26.79
CA LEU A 253 -9.81 29.69 -28.12
C LEU A 253 -10.92 29.15 -29.02
N ASN A 254 -11.55 30.03 -29.79
CA ASN A 254 -12.64 29.66 -30.72
C ASN A 254 -12.09 29.16 -32.08
N SER A 255 -10.92 28.52 -32.10
CA SER A 255 -10.28 28.01 -33.31
C SER A 255 -10.23 26.50 -33.27
N THR A 256 -10.52 25.86 -34.41
CA THR A 256 -10.42 24.39 -34.56
C THR A 256 -8.98 23.93 -34.82
N LEU A 257 -8.13 24.80 -35.35
CA LEU A 257 -6.73 24.50 -35.67
C LEU A 257 -5.81 24.63 -34.46
N ILE A 258 -6.09 25.61 -33.58
CA ILE A 258 -5.32 25.84 -32.36
C ILE A 258 -6.31 25.77 -31.21
N GLN A 259 -6.37 24.61 -30.58
CA GLN A 259 -7.17 24.41 -29.38
C GLN A 259 -6.49 25.11 -28.21
N GLY A 260 -7.26 25.92 -27.48
CA GLY A 260 -6.77 26.61 -26.30
C GLY A 260 -6.53 25.64 -25.14
N SER A 261 -5.41 25.79 -24.43
CA SER A 261 -5.10 24.95 -23.26
C SER A 261 -6.01 25.31 -22.08
N GLN A 262 -6.47 24.26 -21.39
CA GLN A 262 -7.26 24.35 -20.15
C GLN A 262 -6.44 23.86 -18.96
N SER A 263 -6.74 24.36 -17.77
CA SER A 263 -6.03 24.02 -16.53
C SER A 263 -4.55 24.41 -16.56
N LEU A 264 -4.30 25.71 -16.70
CA LEU A 264 -2.97 26.31 -16.69
C LEU A 264 -2.68 26.92 -15.32
N PHE A 265 -1.44 26.86 -14.84
CA PHE A 265 -0.99 27.61 -13.67
C PHE A 265 0.00 28.70 -14.09
N GLY A 266 -0.38 29.97 -13.97
CA GLY A 266 0.45 31.09 -14.39
C GLY A 266 -0.24 32.45 -14.34
N VAL A 267 0.16 33.35 -15.24
CA VAL A 267 -0.36 34.72 -15.32
C VAL A 267 -1.04 34.91 -16.66
N LYS A 268 -2.27 35.44 -16.64
CA LYS A 268 -3.05 35.82 -17.81
C LYS A 268 -3.44 37.29 -17.71
N THR A 269 -3.21 38.04 -18.77
CA THR A 269 -3.62 39.45 -18.86
C THR A 269 -4.42 39.69 -20.13
N LYS A 270 -5.49 40.47 -20.02
CA LYS A 270 -6.33 40.93 -21.13
C LYS A 270 -6.27 42.45 -21.18
N MET A 271 -5.76 42.98 -22.27
CA MET A 271 -5.62 44.41 -22.53
C MET A 271 -6.52 44.79 -23.70
N GLN A 272 -7.19 45.95 -23.61
CA GLN A 272 -8.05 46.47 -24.67
C GLN A 272 -7.58 47.85 -25.12
N PHE A 273 -7.23 47.96 -26.40
CA PHE A 273 -6.82 49.19 -27.07
C PHE A 273 -7.87 49.56 -28.11
N GLY A 274 -8.87 50.34 -27.70
CA GLY A 274 -10.05 50.63 -28.53
C GLY A 274 -10.83 49.36 -28.87
N ARG A 275 -10.84 48.96 -30.15
CA ARG A 275 -11.50 47.73 -30.64
C ARG A 275 -10.58 46.50 -30.64
N THR A 276 -9.28 46.68 -30.36
CA THR A 276 -8.30 45.59 -30.37
C THR A 276 -8.15 45.01 -28.97
N THR A 277 -8.38 43.71 -28.82
CA THR A 277 -8.16 43.00 -27.55
C THR A 277 -6.94 42.10 -27.66
N VAL A 278 -5.96 42.32 -26.79
CA VAL A 278 -4.75 41.50 -26.69
C VAL A 278 -4.84 40.67 -25.42
N THR A 279 -4.83 39.35 -25.55
CA THR A 279 -4.76 38.43 -24.40
C THR A 279 -3.41 37.75 -24.41
N ALA A 280 -2.66 37.86 -23.33
CA ALA A 280 -1.36 37.20 -23.16
C ALA A 280 -1.42 36.25 -21.96
N VAL A 281 -0.85 35.06 -22.11
CA VAL A 281 -0.79 34.04 -21.06
C VAL A 281 0.62 33.47 -21.00
N VAL A 282 1.20 33.45 -19.79
CA VAL A 282 2.46 32.78 -19.49
C VAL A 282 2.17 31.80 -18.36
N SER A 283 2.30 30.51 -18.62
CA SER A 283 1.84 29.50 -17.68
C SER A 283 2.50 28.15 -17.88
N GLN A 284 2.49 27.33 -16.83
CA GLN A 284 2.78 25.91 -16.89
C GLN A 284 1.47 25.15 -17.13
N GLN A 285 1.45 24.31 -18.16
CA GLN A 285 0.32 23.42 -18.42
C GLN A 285 0.37 22.23 -17.45
N GLN A 286 -0.74 21.98 -16.74
CA GLN A 286 -0.88 20.90 -15.76
C GLN A 286 -1.73 19.73 -16.28
N SER A 287 -2.12 19.75 -17.55
CA SER A 287 -3.03 18.78 -18.18
C SER A 287 -2.41 18.12 -19.41
N GLU A 288 -2.75 16.84 -19.64
CA GLU A 288 -2.39 16.10 -20.85
C GLU A 288 -3.66 15.84 -21.69
N THR A 289 -3.59 16.11 -22.99
CA THR A 289 -4.70 15.89 -23.91
C THR A 289 -4.65 14.46 -24.44
N LYS A 290 -5.66 13.64 -24.11
CA LYS A 290 -5.82 12.29 -24.66
C LYS A 290 -6.97 12.28 -25.67
N ASN A 291 -6.67 11.95 -26.93
CA ASN A 291 -7.67 11.76 -27.96
C ASN A 291 -8.11 10.28 -27.97
N VAL A 292 -9.42 10.04 -27.88
CA VAL A 292 -10.01 8.71 -28.02
C VAL A 292 -10.89 8.72 -29.27
N THR A 293 -10.57 7.87 -30.23
CA THR A 293 -11.39 7.69 -31.44
C THR A 293 -12.42 6.60 -31.15
N VAL A 294 -13.70 6.95 -31.21
CA VAL A 294 -14.83 6.02 -31.07
C VAL A 294 -15.43 5.81 -32.44
N GLU A 295 -15.34 4.58 -32.97
CA GLU A 295 -15.92 4.21 -34.26
C GLU A 295 -17.06 3.21 -34.02
N GLY A 296 -18.26 3.50 -34.55
CA GLY A 296 -19.39 2.57 -34.49
C GLY A 296 -19.96 2.27 -33.09
N GLY A 297 -19.65 3.08 -32.08
CA GLY A 297 -20.14 2.91 -30.70
C GLY A 297 -19.25 2.06 -29.79
N ALA A 298 -18.09 1.61 -30.27
CA ALA A 298 -17.07 0.94 -29.48
C ALA A 298 -15.76 1.74 -29.44
N GLN A 299 -15.04 1.65 -28.33
CA GLN A 299 -13.69 2.21 -28.23
C GLN A 299 -12.73 1.28 -28.98
N THR A 300 -12.17 1.75 -30.10
CA THR A 300 -11.15 1.01 -30.85
C THR A 300 -9.77 1.36 -30.30
N ASN A 301 -9.06 0.37 -29.77
CA ASN A 301 -7.66 0.52 -29.38
C ASN A 301 -6.78 -0.22 -30.40
N THR A 302 -5.88 0.51 -31.07
CA THR A 302 -4.88 -0.11 -31.94
C THR A 302 -3.77 -0.72 -31.08
N PHE A 303 -3.47 -2.00 -31.29
CA PHE A 303 -2.31 -2.66 -30.70
C PHE A 303 -1.30 -3.04 -31.78
N LYS A 304 -0.02 -3.14 -31.41
CA LYS A 304 1.06 -3.61 -32.27
C LYS A 304 1.79 -4.72 -31.54
N LEU A 305 1.85 -5.90 -32.17
CA LEU A 305 2.58 -7.06 -31.68
C LEU A 305 3.71 -7.40 -32.64
N THR A 306 4.86 -7.78 -32.11
CA THR A 306 5.98 -8.33 -32.88
C THR A 306 6.03 -9.85 -32.76
N ALA A 307 6.64 -10.53 -33.73
CA ALA A 307 6.64 -12.00 -33.80
C ALA A 307 7.40 -12.69 -32.64
N ASP A 308 8.21 -11.95 -31.89
CA ASP A 308 8.92 -12.40 -30.69
C ASP A 308 8.11 -12.19 -29.39
N GLN A 309 6.97 -11.49 -29.44
CA GLN A 309 6.10 -11.20 -28.28
C GLN A 309 5.03 -12.27 -28.04
N TYR A 310 5.38 -13.55 -28.24
CA TYR A 310 4.48 -14.65 -27.88
C TYR A 310 4.38 -14.82 -26.34
N GLU A 311 3.30 -15.41 -25.86
CA GLU A 311 3.15 -15.74 -24.43
C GLU A 311 4.05 -16.92 -24.04
N ASP A 312 5.21 -16.59 -23.44
CA ASP A 312 6.17 -17.57 -22.96
C ASP A 312 5.68 -18.31 -21.69
N ASN A 313 6.10 -19.57 -21.50
CA ASN A 313 5.83 -20.39 -20.31
C ASN A 313 4.35 -20.51 -19.87
N LYS A 314 3.41 -20.40 -20.80
CA LYS A 314 1.96 -20.45 -20.52
C LYS A 314 1.21 -21.53 -21.29
N HIS A 315 1.66 -21.83 -22.51
CA HIS A 315 1.01 -22.75 -23.43
C HIS A 315 1.91 -23.93 -23.78
N PHE A 316 1.40 -25.15 -23.61
CA PHE A 316 2.19 -26.37 -23.79
C PHE A 316 1.39 -27.46 -24.51
N PHE A 317 2.00 -28.09 -25.51
CA PHE A 317 1.55 -29.36 -26.07
C PHE A 317 1.69 -30.47 -25.05
N LEU A 318 0.77 -31.44 -25.07
CA LEU A 318 0.76 -32.56 -24.15
C LEU A 318 1.78 -33.65 -24.51
N SER A 319 2.29 -33.70 -25.74
CA SER A 319 3.24 -34.70 -26.24
C SER A 319 3.84 -34.25 -27.56
N GLN A 320 4.98 -34.82 -27.96
CA GLN A 320 5.57 -34.55 -29.28
C GLN A 320 4.61 -34.92 -30.41
N TYR A 321 3.83 -35.99 -30.25
CA TYR A 321 2.76 -36.36 -31.19
C TYR A 321 1.84 -35.16 -31.53
N PHE A 322 1.37 -34.43 -30.52
CA PHE A 322 0.48 -33.28 -30.74
C PHE A 322 1.21 -32.11 -31.38
N TYR A 323 2.47 -31.86 -30.99
CA TYR A 323 3.31 -30.84 -31.61
C TYR A 323 3.52 -31.10 -33.11
N GLU A 324 3.85 -32.34 -33.49
CA GLU A 324 4.14 -32.73 -34.87
C GLU A 324 2.88 -32.70 -35.77
N HIS A 325 1.72 -33.05 -35.22
CA HIS A 325 0.46 -33.10 -35.96
C HIS A 325 -0.34 -31.79 -35.94
N TYR A 326 0.04 -30.81 -35.11
CA TYR A 326 -0.73 -29.56 -34.92
C TYR A 326 -1.02 -28.83 -36.24
N ASN A 327 0.02 -28.64 -37.08
CA ASN A 327 -0.12 -27.92 -38.35
C ASN A 327 -0.96 -28.71 -39.37
N GLN A 328 -0.81 -30.04 -39.40
CA GLN A 328 -1.58 -30.90 -40.30
C GLN A 328 -3.06 -30.89 -39.92
N SER A 329 -3.37 -30.99 -38.63
CA SER A 329 -4.74 -30.95 -38.11
C SER A 329 -5.46 -29.62 -38.37
N LEU A 330 -4.71 -28.53 -38.57
CA LEU A 330 -5.24 -27.19 -38.85
C LEU A 330 -5.17 -26.78 -40.32
N SER A 331 -4.79 -27.68 -41.22
CA SER A 331 -4.61 -27.36 -42.65
C SER A 331 -5.90 -26.92 -43.35
N ASN A 332 -7.08 -27.39 -42.90
CA ASN A 332 -8.39 -27.14 -43.52
C ASN A 332 -9.38 -26.50 -42.54
N LEU A 333 -9.04 -25.31 -41.99
CA LEU A 333 -9.95 -24.53 -41.16
C LEU A 333 -11.27 -24.23 -41.89
N PRO A 334 -12.44 -24.28 -41.20
CA PRO A 334 -12.62 -24.38 -39.74
C PRO A 334 -12.69 -25.81 -39.18
N ILE A 335 -12.57 -26.86 -40.00
CA ILE A 335 -12.66 -28.24 -39.54
C ILE A 335 -11.29 -28.70 -39.03
N VAL A 336 -11.21 -29.07 -37.75
CA VAL A 336 -9.99 -29.62 -37.14
C VAL A 336 -9.86 -31.11 -37.50
N GLN A 337 -8.84 -31.46 -38.27
CA GLN A 337 -8.54 -32.84 -38.68
C GLN A 337 -7.72 -33.55 -37.59
N SER A 338 -8.35 -33.86 -36.47
CA SER A 338 -7.77 -34.70 -35.40
C SER A 338 -8.71 -35.83 -35.05
N ASN A 339 -8.17 -37.04 -34.92
CA ASN A 339 -8.91 -38.22 -34.50
C ASN A 339 -8.86 -38.43 -32.99
N VAL A 340 -8.13 -37.58 -32.25
CA VAL A 340 -7.93 -37.70 -30.80
C VAL A 340 -8.97 -36.86 -30.07
N ASN A 341 -9.50 -37.40 -28.97
CA ASN A 341 -10.33 -36.65 -28.03
C ASN A 341 -9.89 -36.92 -26.58
N ILE A 342 -9.31 -35.91 -25.93
CA ILE A 342 -8.86 -35.98 -24.54
C ILE A 342 -10.07 -35.93 -23.61
N THR A 343 -10.25 -36.98 -22.82
CA THR A 343 -11.39 -37.17 -21.92
C THR A 343 -11.07 -36.75 -20.49
N LYS A 344 -9.81 -36.88 -20.05
CA LYS A 344 -9.37 -36.55 -18.69
C LYS A 344 -7.94 -36.03 -18.70
N ILE A 345 -7.67 -35.01 -17.90
CA ILE A 345 -6.34 -34.45 -17.70
C ILE A 345 -6.17 -33.99 -16.25
N GLU A 346 -5.00 -34.28 -15.67
CA GLU A 346 -4.53 -33.72 -14.41
C GLU A 346 -3.23 -32.97 -14.68
N VAL A 347 -3.16 -31.73 -14.21
CA VAL A 347 -2.01 -30.85 -14.39
C VAL A 347 -1.40 -30.57 -13.02
N TRP A 348 -0.09 -30.68 -12.93
CA TRP A 348 0.67 -30.58 -11.70
C TRP A 348 1.80 -29.57 -11.85
N ILE A 349 1.93 -28.69 -10.86
CA ILE A 349 2.97 -27.66 -10.81
C ILE A 349 3.77 -27.74 -9.52
N THR A 350 5.00 -27.22 -9.54
CA THR A 350 5.78 -27.00 -8.31
C THR A 350 5.00 -26.09 -7.35
N ASN A 351 4.83 -26.52 -6.09
CA ASN A 351 4.15 -25.72 -5.09
C ASN A 351 5.09 -24.63 -4.53
N VAL A 352 4.70 -23.36 -4.67
CA VAL A 352 5.45 -22.21 -4.13
C VAL A 352 4.65 -21.63 -2.97
N GLY A 353 4.78 -22.24 -1.79
CA GLY A 353 4.07 -21.81 -0.58
C GLY A 353 3.70 -22.96 0.35
N ALA A 354 2.79 -22.68 1.29
CA ALA A 354 2.25 -23.71 2.19
C ALA A 354 1.56 -24.82 1.39
N ALA A 355 1.59 -26.06 1.90
CA ALA A 355 0.92 -27.19 1.27
C ALA A 355 -0.59 -26.90 1.17
N VAL A 356 -1.13 -26.97 -0.04
CA VAL A 356 -2.57 -26.88 -0.31
C VAL A 356 -3.19 -28.28 -0.30
N THR A 357 -4.52 -28.36 -0.34
CA THR A 357 -5.27 -29.62 -0.41
C THR A 357 -4.91 -30.40 -1.70
N ASP A 358 -4.69 -31.71 -1.59
CA ASP A 358 -4.35 -32.66 -2.68
C ASP A 358 -2.94 -32.60 -3.29
N ASN A 359 -1.93 -32.23 -2.49
CA ASN A 359 -0.54 -32.31 -2.93
C ASN A 359 -0.03 -33.76 -3.07
N ARG A 360 0.78 -34.00 -4.10
CA ARG A 360 1.38 -35.33 -4.39
C ARG A 360 2.86 -35.21 -4.73
N ASN A 361 3.63 -36.23 -4.37
CA ASN A 361 4.99 -36.36 -4.90
C ASN A 361 4.91 -36.86 -6.34
N ILE A 362 5.70 -36.26 -7.23
CA ILE A 362 5.67 -36.59 -8.66
C ILE A 362 7.09 -36.77 -9.18
N VAL A 363 7.25 -37.78 -10.02
CA VAL A 363 8.42 -37.98 -10.85
C VAL A 363 7.97 -37.81 -12.29
N ALA A 364 8.37 -36.70 -12.90
CA ALA A 364 7.94 -36.31 -14.23
C ALA A 364 9.04 -36.66 -15.24
N PHE A 365 8.72 -37.41 -16.29
CA PHE A 365 9.68 -37.80 -17.33
C PHE A 365 9.38 -37.12 -18.65
N GLN A 366 10.44 -36.71 -19.37
CA GLN A 366 10.32 -36.13 -20.70
C GLN A 366 9.77 -37.15 -21.70
N ASP A 367 10.34 -38.36 -21.72
CA ASP A 367 10.05 -39.37 -22.73
C ASP A 367 8.80 -40.20 -22.42
N LEU A 368 8.09 -39.92 -21.32
CA LEU A 368 6.88 -40.67 -20.98
C LEU A 368 5.82 -40.50 -22.06
N GLY A 369 5.34 -41.62 -22.59
CA GLY A 369 4.32 -41.60 -23.64
C GLY A 369 4.84 -41.31 -25.05
N GLU A 370 6.15 -41.11 -25.24
CA GLU A 370 6.71 -40.84 -26.57
C GLU A 370 7.14 -42.14 -27.26
N LYS A 371 6.64 -42.36 -28.49
CA LYS A 371 7.01 -43.54 -29.29
C LYS A 371 8.50 -43.56 -29.63
N THR A 372 9.06 -42.40 -29.96
CA THR A 372 10.49 -42.18 -30.21
C THR A 372 11.10 -41.43 -29.03
N PRO A 373 11.61 -42.13 -27.98
CA PRO A 373 12.22 -41.47 -26.84
C PRO A 373 13.52 -40.76 -27.23
N TYR A 374 13.86 -39.69 -26.52
CA TYR A 374 15.13 -38.97 -26.68
C TYR A 374 16.29 -39.67 -25.98
N HIS A 375 16.02 -40.26 -24.82
CA HIS A 375 17.02 -40.93 -24.01
C HIS A 375 17.48 -42.25 -24.68
N PRO A 376 18.79 -42.46 -24.88
CA PRO A 376 19.31 -43.55 -25.72
C PRO A 376 19.10 -44.95 -25.14
N ALA A 377 18.91 -45.08 -23.82
CA ALA A 377 18.61 -46.38 -23.20
C ALA A 377 17.15 -46.82 -23.39
N LEU A 378 16.27 -45.90 -23.80
CA LEU A 378 14.87 -46.20 -24.07
C LEU A 378 14.68 -46.57 -25.55
N SER A 379 13.78 -47.51 -25.79
CA SER A 379 13.40 -47.96 -27.13
C SER A 379 11.89 -48.05 -27.26
N THR A 380 11.39 -47.86 -28.48
CA THR A 380 9.98 -48.09 -28.81
C THR A 380 9.56 -49.52 -28.46
N THR A 381 8.39 -49.69 -27.85
CA THR A 381 7.85 -51.02 -27.55
C THR A 381 7.45 -51.72 -28.85
N ILE A 382 7.75 -53.02 -28.97
CA ILE A 382 7.34 -53.81 -30.13
C ILE A 382 5.81 -53.85 -30.19
N GLY A 383 5.24 -53.44 -31.32
CA GLY A 383 3.78 -53.34 -31.49
C GLY A 383 3.15 -52.10 -30.82
N ALA A 384 3.95 -51.10 -30.42
CA ALA A 384 3.44 -49.86 -29.87
C ALA A 384 2.48 -49.14 -30.83
N PRO A 385 1.37 -48.58 -30.32
CA PRO A 385 0.49 -47.72 -31.11
C PRO A 385 1.26 -46.50 -31.63
N GLU A 386 0.79 -45.91 -32.72
CA GLU A 386 1.34 -44.63 -33.22
C GLU A 386 1.10 -43.46 -32.27
N PHE A 387 0.08 -43.59 -31.42
CA PHE A 387 -0.39 -42.57 -30.51
C PHE A 387 0.33 -42.62 -29.14
N PRO A 388 0.44 -41.48 -28.44
CA PRO A 388 1.16 -41.41 -27.18
C PRO A 388 0.47 -42.25 -26.09
N SER A 389 1.19 -43.18 -25.47
CA SER A 389 0.63 -44.05 -24.43
C SER A 389 1.71 -44.53 -23.47
N ASN A 390 1.34 -44.93 -22.26
CA ASN A 390 2.28 -45.52 -21.29
C ASN A 390 3.09 -46.69 -21.86
N ASN A 391 2.56 -47.39 -22.85
CA ASN A 391 3.23 -48.53 -23.51
C ASN A 391 3.93 -48.14 -24.83
N ALA A 392 3.99 -46.85 -25.20
CA ALA A 392 4.63 -46.40 -26.45
C ALA A 392 6.13 -46.68 -26.48
N ASN A 393 6.78 -46.68 -25.32
CA ASN A 393 8.18 -47.05 -25.14
C ASN A 393 8.35 -47.96 -23.91
N ASN A 394 9.57 -48.45 -23.74
CA ASN A 394 9.93 -49.36 -22.66
C ASN A 394 10.23 -48.66 -21.32
N LEU A 395 9.85 -47.40 -21.09
CA LEU A 395 10.23 -46.68 -19.85
C LEU A 395 9.72 -47.39 -18.58
N PHE A 396 8.46 -47.85 -18.56
CA PHE A 396 7.89 -48.58 -17.43
C PHE A 396 8.42 -50.00 -17.26
N THR A 397 9.02 -50.59 -18.29
CA THR A 397 9.61 -51.93 -18.24
C THR A 397 11.13 -51.90 -17.99
N TYR A 398 11.79 -50.81 -18.39
CA TYR A 398 13.20 -50.55 -18.14
C TYR A 398 13.45 -50.13 -16.68
N LEU A 399 12.55 -49.33 -16.11
CA LEU A 399 12.64 -48.87 -14.72
C LEU A 399 11.76 -49.73 -13.79
N ASP A 400 12.27 -50.02 -12.59
CA ASP A 400 11.48 -50.62 -11.51
C ASP A 400 10.58 -49.54 -10.90
N VAL A 401 9.28 -49.64 -11.23
CA VAL A 401 8.24 -48.72 -10.78
C VAL A 401 8.17 -48.63 -9.26
N ASN A 402 8.55 -49.67 -8.51
CA ASN A 402 8.56 -49.64 -7.04
C ASN A 402 9.64 -48.69 -6.50
N GLN A 403 10.80 -48.61 -7.16
CA GLN A 403 11.85 -47.66 -6.80
C GLN A 403 11.46 -46.21 -7.13
N LEU A 404 10.62 -46.01 -8.15
CA LEU A 404 10.10 -44.70 -8.51
C LEU A 404 9.10 -44.14 -7.48
N ARG A 405 8.50 -44.99 -6.63
CA ARG A 405 7.50 -44.56 -5.64
C ARG A 405 8.08 -43.73 -4.50
N ASN A 406 9.37 -43.89 -4.18
CA ASN A 406 9.97 -43.20 -3.03
C ASN A 406 10.74 -41.94 -3.47
N ILE A 407 10.19 -40.76 -3.13
CA ILE A 407 10.74 -39.45 -3.52
C ILE A 407 12.18 -39.22 -3.02
N ASN A 408 12.53 -39.81 -1.88
CA ASN A 408 13.83 -39.61 -1.25
C ASN A 408 14.96 -40.36 -1.97
N THR A 409 14.65 -41.53 -2.55
CA THR A 409 15.64 -42.42 -3.19
C THR A 409 15.60 -42.37 -4.71
N VAL A 410 14.49 -41.90 -5.31
CA VAL A 410 14.28 -41.93 -6.77
C VAL A 410 15.38 -41.20 -7.55
N SER A 411 15.89 -40.07 -7.05
CA SER A 411 16.97 -39.34 -7.74
C SER A 411 18.25 -40.16 -7.87
N ASN A 412 18.60 -40.94 -6.85
CA ASN A 412 19.81 -41.76 -6.87
C ASN A 412 19.60 -43.00 -7.75
N TYR A 413 18.42 -43.60 -7.68
CA TYR A 413 18.04 -44.72 -8.53
C TYR A 413 18.07 -44.34 -10.02
N LEU A 414 17.46 -43.21 -10.40
CA LEU A 414 17.45 -42.75 -11.79
C LEU A 414 18.85 -42.41 -12.30
N LYS A 415 19.69 -41.75 -11.47
CA LYS A 415 21.10 -41.50 -11.81
C LYS A 415 21.89 -42.78 -12.04
N SER A 416 21.63 -43.85 -11.28
CA SER A 416 22.29 -45.15 -11.49
C SER A 416 21.86 -45.86 -12.79
N ASN A 417 20.77 -45.41 -13.42
CA ASN A 417 20.28 -45.88 -14.72
C ASN A 417 20.58 -44.85 -15.83
N ASP A 418 21.55 -43.96 -15.62
CA ASP A 418 22.00 -42.92 -16.56
C ASP A 418 20.98 -41.81 -16.90
N PHE A 419 19.91 -41.66 -16.10
CA PHE A 419 18.97 -40.54 -16.25
C PHE A 419 19.50 -39.25 -15.60
N THR A 420 19.42 -38.15 -16.33
CA THR A 420 19.87 -36.82 -15.87
C THR A 420 18.70 -35.96 -15.40
N ALA A 421 18.78 -35.46 -14.16
CA ALA A 421 17.79 -34.54 -13.61
C ALA A 421 17.82 -33.19 -14.35
N GLY A 422 16.65 -32.62 -14.64
CA GLY A 422 16.50 -31.38 -15.41
C GLY A 422 16.54 -31.56 -16.93
N GLN A 423 16.85 -32.77 -17.41
CA GLN A 423 16.85 -33.11 -18.83
C GLN A 423 15.90 -34.28 -19.12
N ASP A 424 16.14 -35.44 -18.51
CA ASP A 424 15.33 -36.65 -18.75
C ASP A 424 14.15 -36.73 -17.77
N PHE A 425 14.33 -36.24 -16.55
CA PHE A 425 13.30 -36.24 -15.51
C PHE A 425 13.39 -35.03 -14.58
N GLU A 426 12.29 -34.72 -13.92
CA GLU A 426 12.20 -33.79 -12.80
C GLU A 426 11.53 -34.49 -11.62
N LYS A 427 12.04 -34.28 -10.40
CA LYS A 427 11.31 -34.64 -9.19
C LYS A 427 10.60 -33.40 -8.65
N ILE A 428 9.33 -33.55 -8.30
CA ILE A 428 8.53 -32.47 -7.71
C ILE A 428 7.98 -32.99 -6.39
N GLU A 429 8.54 -32.49 -5.30
CA GLU A 429 8.06 -32.79 -3.96
C GLU A 429 6.82 -31.94 -3.66
N SER A 430 5.77 -32.58 -3.15
CA SER A 430 4.52 -31.89 -2.81
C SER A 430 3.98 -31.02 -3.97
N ALA A 431 3.96 -31.56 -5.18
CA ALA A 431 3.38 -30.92 -6.36
C ALA A 431 1.91 -30.59 -6.13
N ARG A 432 1.50 -29.38 -6.53
CA ARG A 432 0.12 -28.91 -6.44
C ARG A 432 -0.64 -29.34 -7.68
N LYS A 433 -1.81 -29.97 -7.48
CA LYS A 433 -2.79 -30.21 -8.55
C LYS A 433 -3.46 -28.90 -8.93
N LEU A 434 -3.43 -28.53 -10.21
CA LEU A 434 -4.21 -27.39 -10.68
C LEU A 434 -5.69 -27.77 -10.78
N LEU A 435 -6.55 -26.82 -10.39
CA LEU A 435 -7.98 -26.95 -10.56
C LEU A 435 -8.35 -26.78 -12.04
N PRO A 436 -9.45 -27.39 -12.52
CA PRO A 436 -9.93 -27.20 -13.89
C PRO A 436 -10.25 -25.73 -14.27
N THR A 437 -10.36 -24.83 -13.28
CA THR A 437 -10.54 -23.39 -13.49
C THR A 437 -9.23 -22.63 -13.71
N GLU A 438 -8.08 -23.23 -13.38
CA GLU A 438 -6.76 -22.59 -13.45
C GLU A 438 -6.05 -22.82 -14.79
N TYR A 439 -6.56 -23.72 -15.61
CA TYR A 439 -6.08 -23.99 -16.96
C TYR A 439 -7.24 -24.31 -17.89
N THR A 440 -7.01 -24.10 -19.19
CA THR A 440 -7.87 -24.60 -20.26
C THR A 440 -7.07 -25.58 -21.10
N PHE A 441 -7.74 -26.49 -21.79
CA PHE A 441 -7.09 -27.43 -22.70
C PHE A 441 -7.94 -27.64 -23.94
N ASN A 442 -7.28 -27.89 -25.07
CA ASN A 442 -7.95 -28.25 -26.31
C ASN A 442 -7.97 -29.79 -26.43
N SER A 443 -9.16 -30.39 -26.37
CA SER A 443 -9.29 -31.85 -26.36
C SER A 443 -8.92 -32.53 -27.68
N LEU A 444 -8.96 -31.80 -28.79
CA LEU A 444 -8.67 -32.33 -30.13
C LEU A 444 -7.19 -32.16 -30.52
N LEU A 445 -6.61 -30.99 -30.22
CA LEU A 445 -5.24 -30.64 -30.61
C LEU A 445 -4.20 -30.97 -29.54
N GLY A 446 -4.62 -31.29 -28.32
CA GLY A 446 -3.73 -31.75 -27.25
C GLY A 446 -2.71 -30.72 -26.80
N PHE A 447 -3.19 -29.54 -26.41
CA PHE A 447 -2.41 -28.53 -25.71
C PHE A 447 -3.18 -27.96 -24.52
N ILE A 448 -2.43 -27.43 -23.56
CA ILE A 448 -2.93 -26.73 -22.37
C ILE A 448 -2.51 -25.26 -22.40
N SER A 449 -3.35 -24.42 -21.83
CA SER A 449 -3.13 -23.00 -21.64
C SER A 449 -3.39 -22.67 -20.18
N LEU A 450 -2.36 -22.22 -19.48
CA LEU A 450 -2.46 -21.85 -18.08
C LEU A 450 -3.01 -20.42 -17.94
N ASN A 451 -3.75 -20.14 -16.89
CA ASN A 451 -4.21 -18.77 -16.61
C ASN A 451 -3.10 -17.86 -16.07
N THR A 452 -2.05 -18.47 -15.52
CA THR A 452 -0.87 -17.78 -14.99
C THR A 452 0.38 -18.27 -15.69
N THR A 453 1.32 -17.36 -15.90
CA THR A 453 2.63 -17.66 -16.48
C THR A 453 3.47 -18.41 -15.45
N LEU A 454 4.12 -19.51 -15.85
CA LEU A 454 5.00 -20.25 -14.94
C LEU A 454 6.32 -19.52 -14.75
N ASN A 455 6.80 -19.49 -13.51
CA ASN A 455 8.12 -18.97 -13.21
C ASN A 455 9.22 -19.91 -13.77
N PRO A 456 10.44 -19.39 -14.03
CA PRO A 456 11.54 -20.19 -14.54
C PRO A 456 11.88 -21.42 -13.67
N ASP A 457 11.77 -21.28 -12.35
CA ASP A 457 12.04 -22.29 -11.32
C ASP A 457 10.88 -23.28 -11.09
N GLN A 458 9.74 -23.10 -11.74
CA GLN A 458 8.60 -24.01 -11.65
C GLN A 458 8.65 -25.07 -12.74
N SER A 459 8.32 -26.31 -12.38
CA SER A 459 8.15 -27.41 -13.32
C SER A 459 6.67 -27.71 -13.54
N LEU A 460 6.35 -28.21 -14.73
CA LEU A 460 4.99 -28.54 -15.16
C LEU A 460 4.95 -30.00 -15.61
N ALA A 461 4.04 -30.76 -15.02
CA ALA A 461 3.80 -32.15 -15.36
C ALA A 461 2.32 -32.43 -15.59
N VAL A 462 2.02 -33.41 -16.44
CA VAL A 462 0.65 -33.79 -16.77
C VAL A 462 0.46 -35.31 -16.79
N ALA A 463 -0.75 -35.73 -16.46
CA ALA A 463 -1.26 -37.06 -16.77
C ALA A 463 -2.58 -36.88 -17.53
N PHE A 464 -2.76 -37.61 -18.64
CA PHE A 464 -3.95 -37.46 -19.47
C PHE A 464 -4.40 -38.77 -20.10
N GLN A 465 -5.69 -38.81 -20.44
CA GLN A 465 -6.39 -39.94 -21.03
C GLN A 465 -7.21 -39.44 -22.21
N TYR A 466 -7.21 -40.22 -23.28
CA TYR A 466 -7.92 -39.87 -24.50
C TYR A 466 -8.44 -41.11 -25.22
N THR A 467 -9.39 -40.87 -26.11
CA THR A 467 -9.92 -41.87 -27.04
C THR A 467 -9.65 -41.46 -28.46
N ILE A 468 -9.69 -42.43 -29.37
CA ILE A 468 -9.51 -42.21 -30.80
C ILE A 468 -10.81 -42.52 -31.51
N VAL A 469 -11.22 -41.66 -32.42
CA VAL A 469 -12.43 -41.88 -33.24
C VAL A 469 -12.24 -43.16 -34.07
N GLY A 470 -13.14 -44.13 -33.85
CA GLY A 470 -13.08 -45.43 -34.52
C GLY A 470 -12.32 -46.52 -33.76
N ASP A 471 -11.75 -46.22 -32.59
CA ASP A 471 -11.11 -47.17 -31.68
C ASP A 471 -11.85 -47.21 -30.33
N THR A 472 -11.95 -48.37 -29.71
CA THR A 472 -12.57 -48.56 -28.38
C THR A 472 -11.54 -48.56 -27.26
N THR A 473 -10.25 -48.58 -27.58
CA THR A 473 -9.18 -48.54 -26.59
C THR A 473 -9.04 -47.14 -26.00
N ILE A 474 -8.77 -47.12 -24.70
CA ILE A 474 -8.48 -45.91 -23.96
C ILE A 474 -6.96 -45.80 -23.84
N TYR A 475 -6.41 -44.71 -24.34
CA TYR A 475 -4.98 -44.41 -24.23
C TYR A 475 -4.75 -43.51 -23.01
N GLN A 476 -3.69 -43.80 -22.26
CA GLN A 476 -3.31 -43.06 -21.06
C GLN A 476 -1.80 -42.78 -21.08
N VAL A 477 -1.43 -41.56 -20.68
CA VAL A 477 -0.04 -41.15 -20.46
C VAL A 477 0.07 -40.60 -19.03
N GLY A 478 1.00 -41.15 -18.25
CA GLY A 478 1.12 -40.87 -16.82
C GLY A 478 0.15 -41.65 -15.95
N GLU A 479 0.18 -41.33 -14.66
CA GLU A 479 -0.65 -41.91 -13.62
C GLU A 479 -1.51 -40.82 -12.98
N PHE A 480 -2.80 -41.10 -12.80
CA PHE A 480 -3.72 -40.19 -12.15
C PHE A 480 -3.70 -40.35 -10.63
N SER A 481 -4.05 -39.28 -9.92
CA SER A 481 -4.15 -39.27 -8.46
C SER A 481 -5.16 -40.28 -7.89
N ASP A 482 -6.18 -40.65 -8.67
CA ASP A 482 -7.22 -41.64 -8.33
C ASP A 482 -6.93 -43.06 -8.81
N GLY A 483 -5.76 -43.31 -9.42
CA GLY A 483 -5.35 -44.60 -9.99
C GLY A 483 -4.89 -45.66 -8.98
N GLY A 484 -5.25 -45.53 -7.69
CA GLY A 484 -4.91 -46.51 -6.64
C GLY A 484 -3.53 -46.35 -5.98
N ILE A 485 -2.73 -45.36 -6.38
CA ILE A 485 -1.45 -45.03 -5.72
C ILE A 485 -1.73 -43.99 -4.64
N SER A 486 -1.50 -44.34 -3.37
CA SER A 486 -1.73 -43.44 -2.22
C SER A 486 -0.47 -42.63 -1.85
N SER A 487 -0.68 -41.44 -1.27
CA SER A 487 0.40 -40.65 -0.65
C SER A 487 1.02 -41.45 0.51
N PRO A 488 2.36 -41.45 0.72
CA PRO A 488 3.37 -40.54 0.16
C PRO A 488 4.01 -41.00 -1.17
N ASN A 489 3.51 -42.07 -1.79
CA ASN A 489 4.12 -42.63 -3.00
C ASN A 489 4.02 -41.66 -4.19
N CYS A 490 5.10 -41.60 -4.96
CA CYS A 490 5.21 -40.76 -6.13
C CYS A 490 4.34 -41.27 -7.27
N LEU A 491 3.71 -40.34 -7.97
CA LEU A 491 3.06 -40.56 -9.26
C LEU A 491 4.08 -40.35 -10.38
N VAL A 492 4.00 -41.17 -11.41
CA VAL A 492 4.75 -40.98 -12.65
C VAL A 492 3.91 -40.13 -13.61
N ALA A 493 4.44 -38.98 -14.02
CA ALA A 493 3.74 -38.06 -14.91
C ALA A 493 4.63 -37.65 -16.09
N LYS A 494 4.04 -37.05 -17.11
CA LYS A 494 4.78 -36.54 -18.26
C LYS A 494 5.25 -35.13 -17.99
N LEU A 495 6.53 -34.86 -18.24
CA LEU A 495 7.13 -33.54 -18.09
C LEU A 495 6.85 -32.66 -19.30
N LEU A 496 6.32 -31.46 -19.08
CA LEU A 496 6.10 -30.45 -20.12
C LEU A 496 7.08 -29.27 -20.02
N LYS A 497 7.52 -28.94 -18.80
CA LYS A 497 8.55 -27.94 -18.51
C LYS A 497 9.39 -28.37 -17.31
N SER A 498 10.71 -28.29 -17.46
CA SER A 498 11.69 -28.46 -16.36
C SER A 498 12.10 -27.11 -15.77
N THR A 499 12.74 -27.14 -14.60
CA THR A 499 13.47 -26.03 -14.00
C THR A 499 14.70 -25.62 -14.82
N THR A 500 15.29 -26.55 -15.59
CA THR A 500 16.44 -26.28 -16.46
C THR A 500 15.99 -26.12 -17.91
N ILE A 501 16.27 -24.96 -18.51
CA ILE A 501 15.93 -24.70 -19.91
C ILE A 501 17.06 -25.19 -20.82
N ASN A 502 16.74 -26.10 -21.72
CA ASN A 502 17.65 -26.54 -22.78
C ASN A 502 16.92 -26.50 -24.13
N THR A 503 17.38 -25.65 -25.04
CA THR A 503 16.71 -25.43 -26.34
C THR A 503 17.00 -26.50 -27.39
N ARG A 504 17.94 -27.42 -27.10
CA ARG A 504 18.36 -28.49 -28.02
C ARG A 504 17.61 -29.80 -27.82
N ILE A 505 16.82 -29.93 -26.74
CA ILE A 505 16.08 -31.15 -26.41
C ILE A 505 14.61 -31.05 -26.85
N PRO A 506 13.93 -32.19 -27.10
CA PRO A 506 12.52 -32.20 -27.51
C PRO A 506 11.58 -31.51 -26.52
N LEU A 507 11.89 -31.50 -25.21
CA LEU A 507 11.07 -30.81 -24.21
C LEU A 507 10.79 -29.34 -24.58
N TRP A 508 11.78 -28.63 -25.13
CA TRP A 508 11.64 -27.23 -25.54
C TRP A 508 10.60 -27.01 -26.66
N LYS A 509 10.34 -28.05 -27.48
CA LYS A 509 9.35 -28.00 -28.55
C LYS A 509 7.92 -28.06 -28.01
N LEU A 510 7.70 -28.63 -26.83
CA LEU A 510 6.37 -28.74 -26.23
C LEU A 510 5.80 -27.37 -25.85
N MET A 511 6.64 -26.38 -25.56
CA MET A 511 6.15 -25.02 -25.34
C MET A 511 5.71 -24.37 -26.65
N MET A 512 4.45 -23.92 -26.71
CA MET A 512 3.87 -23.24 -27.86
C MET A 512 4.41 -21.82 -27.96
N LYS A 513 4.77 -21.40 -29.18
CA LYS A 513 5.39 -20.10 -29.48
C LYS A 513 4.58 -19.31 -30.52
N ASN A 514 3.29 -19.60 -30.61
CA ASN A 514 2.36 -19.08 -31.61
C ASN A 514 1.09 -18.47 -30.99
N VAL A 515 1.09 -18.21 -29.68
CA VAL A 515 -0.03 -17.60 -28.96
C VAL A 515 0.39 -16.21 -28.50
N TYR A 516 -0.46 -15.21 -28.73
CA TYR A 516 -0.18 -13.81 -28.43
C TYR A 516 -1.35 -13.20 -27.65
N ALA A 517 -1.05 -12.51 -26.54
CA ALA A 517 -2.06 -11.78 -25.79
C ALA A 517 -2.33 -10.42 -26.44
N ILE A 518 -3.60 -10.17 -26.79
CA ILE A 518 -4.06 -8.89 -27.33
C ILE A 518 -4.60 -7.93 -26.25
N GLY A 519 -4.52 -8.33 -24.97
CA GLY A 519 -4.95 -7.51 -23.83
C GLY A 519 -6.46 -7.25 -23.80
N ALA A 520 -7.25 -8.20 -24.31
CA ALA A 520 -8.72 -8.13 -24.36
C ALA A 520 -9.38 -8.53 -23.03
#